data_AF-A0A5X8N5L3-F1
#
_entry.id   AF-A0A5X8N5L3-F1
#
_cell.length_a   1.000
_cell.length_b   1.000
_cell.length_c   1.000
_cell.angle_alpha   90.00
_cell.angle_beta   90.00
_cell.angle_gamma   90.00
#
_symmetry.space_group_name_H-M   'P 1'
#
loop_
_entity.id
_entity.type
_entity.pdbx_description
1 polymer ?
#
loop_
_entity_poly.entity_id
_entity_poly.type
_entity_poly.pdbx_seq_one_letter_code
_entity_poly.pdbx_strand_id
1 'polypeptide(L)' 'MAIFHMSAQTISRSKGQSSVAAAAYRHGEKLMDEHTGEIHDYS' A
#
# COMPACT_ATOMS: atom_id res chain seq x y z
N MET A 1 22.39 -16.30 -15.35
CA MET A 1 21.03 -16.51 -15.90
C MET A 1 20.10 -15.49 -15.28
N ALA A 2 19.33 -14.77 -16.11
CA ALA A 2 18.26 -13.91 -15.60
C ALA A 2 17.02 -14.77 -15.36
N ILE A 3 16.51 -14.77 -14.14
CA ILE A 3 15.22 -15.38 -13.78
C ILE A 3 14.21 -14.25 -13.70
N PHE A 4 13.21 -14.27 -14.56
CA PHE A 4 12.10 -13.34 -14.48
C PHE A 4 11.16 -13.76 -13.34
N HIS A 5 10.80 -12.81 -12.47
CA HIS A 5 9.80 -13.00 -11.43
C HIS A 5 8.84 -11.81 -11.42
N MET A 6 7.56 -12.10 -11.59
CA MET A 6 6.46 -11.16 -11.44
C MET A 6 5.47 -11.73 -10.42
N SER A 7 5.07 -10.89 -9.47
CA SER A 7 4.00 -11.18 -8.51
C SER A 7 3.02 -10.03 -8.53
N ALA A 8 1.73 -10.34 -8.65
CA ALA A 8 0.64 -9.38 -8.59
C ALA A 8 -0.38 -9.85 -7.56
N GLN A 9 -0.83 -8.93 -6.72
CA GLN A 9 -1.83 -9.19 -5.69
C GLN A 9 -2.84 -8.05 -5.67
N THR A 10 -4.12 -8.41 -5.56
CA THR A 10 -5.20 -7.44 -5.44
C THR A 10 -5.27 -6.91 -4.02
N ILE A 11 -5.37 -5.59 -3.89
CA ILE A 11 -5.62 -4.91 -2.61
C ILE A 11 -7.13 -4.75 -2.45
N SER A 12 -7.69 -5.23 -1.32
CA SER A 12 -9.12 -5.13 -1.03
C SER A 12 -9.39 -4.66 0.40
N ARG A 13 -10.27 -3.66 0.53
CA ARG A 13 -10.73 -3.17 1.85
C ARG A 13 -11.49 -4.22 2.65
N SER A 14 -12.21 -5.13 1.99
CA SER A 14 -12.91 -6.23 2.67
C SER A 14 -11.97 -7.20 3.38
N LYS A 15 -10.68 -7.21 3.02
CA LYS A 15 -9.62 -7.98 3.67
C LYS A 15 -8.82 -7.15 4.69
N GLY A 16 -9.30 -5.96 5.04
CA GLY A 16 -8.60 -5.03 5.94
C GLY A 16 -7.40 -4.33 5.31
N GLN A 17 -7.27 -4.32 3.98
CA GLN A 17 -6.16 -3.67 3.29
C GLN A 17 -6.54 -2.25 2.85
N SER A 18 -5.58 -1.32 2.89
CA SER A 18 -5.75 0.04 2.38
C SER A 18 -4.81 0.30 1.20
N SER A 19 -5.34 0.87 0.13
CA SER A 19 -4.56 1.32 -1.03
C SER A 19 -3.63 2.48 -0.64
N VAL A 20 -4.09 3.37 0.25
CA VAL A 20 -3.29 4.51 0.72
C VAL A 20 -2.15 4.02 1.61
N ALA A 21 -2.43 3.09 2.54
CA ALA A 21 -1.38 2.46 3.35
C ALA A 21 -0.33 1.74 2.49
N ALA A 22 -0.78 0.99 1.49
CA ALA A 22 0.13 0.28 0.58
C ALA A 22 0.98 1.25 -0.27
N ALA A 23 0.43 2.39 -0.69
CA ALA A 23 1.18 3.42 -1.38
C ALA A 23 2.22 4.06 -0.45
N ALA A 24 1.80 4.49 0.75
CA ALA A 24 2.68 5.07 1.76
C ALA A 24 3.87 4.15 2.09
N TYR A 25 3.61 2.85 2.28
CA TYR A 25 4.65 1.85 2.55
C TYR A 25 5.63 1.66 1.39
N ARG A 26 5.16 1.68 0.13
CA ARG A 26 6.03 1.51 -1.05
C ARG A 26 6.87 2.73 -1.36
N HIS A 27 6.35 3.92 -1.07
CA HIS A 27 7.04 5.18 -1.30
C HIS A 27 7.89 5.61 -0.09
N GLY A 28 7.68 5.02 1.09
CA GLY A 28 8.37 5.42 2.32
C GLY A 28 7.97 6.84 2.73
N GLU A 29 6.68 7.15 2.61
CA GLU A 29 6.14 8.49 2.83
C GLU A 29 4.95 8.44 3.78
N LYS A 30 4.59 9.62 4.27
CA LYS A 30 3.39 9.85 5.06
C LYS A 30 2.22 10.25 4.17
N LEU A 31 1.19 9.41 4.11
CA LEU A 31 -0.04 9.70 3.36
C LEU A 31 -1.26 9.66 4.27
N MET A 32 -2.25 10.50 3.95
CA MET A 32 -3.54 10.53 4.62
C MET A 32 -4.58 9.81 3.76
N ASP A 33 -5.33 8.90 4.36
CA ASP A 33 -6.53 8.33 3.77
C ASP A 33 -7.71 9.27 4.07
N GLU A 34 -8.20 9.98 3.05
CA GLU A 34 -9.30 10.95 3.19
C GLU A 34 -10.63 10.30 3.61
N HIS A 35 -10.81 9.01 3.33
CA HIS A 35 -12.07 8.32 3.61
C HIS A 35 -12.17 7.87 5.07
N THR A 36 -11.05 7.49 5.69
CA THR A 36 -11.01 7.10 7.11
C THR A 36 -10.47 8.21 8.00
N GLY A 37 -9.81 9.22 7.42
CA GLY A 37 -9.06 10.25 8.15
C GLY A 37 -7.76 9.73 8.78
N GLU A 38 -7.38 8.48 8.51
CA GLU A 38 -6.17 7.88 9.07
C GLU A 38 -4.93 8.36 8.34
N ILE A 39 -3.83 8.50 9.09
CA ILE A 39 -2.54 8.86 8.54
C ILE A 39 -1.64 7.63 8.60
N HIS A 40 -1.20 7.17 7.44
CA HIS A 40 -0.26 6.09 7.28
C HIS A 40 1.15 6.68 7.11
N ASP A 41 1.96 6.58 8.16
CA ASP A 41 3.32 7.11 8.20
C ASP A 41 4.32 5.93 8.18
N TYR A 42 5.00 5.76 7.05
CA TYR A 42 6.02 4.72 6.85
C TYR A 42 7.37 5.33 6.41
N SER A 43 7.58 6.60 6.78
CA SER A 43 8.82 7.36 6.55
C SER A 43 9.97 6.86 7.42
#